data_AF-A0A9X1AI19-F1
#
_entry.id   AF-A0A9X1AI19-F1
#
_cell.length_a   1.000
_cell.length_b   1.000
_cell.length_c   1.000
_cell.angle_alpha   90.00
_cell.angle_beta   90.00
_cell.angle_gamma   90.00
#
_symmetry.space_group_name_H-M   'P 1'
#
loop_
_entity.id
_entity.type
_entity.pdbx_description
1 polymer ?
#
loop_
_entity_poly.entity_id
_entity_poly.type
_entity_poly.pdbx_seq_one_letter_code
_entity_poly.pdbx_strand_id
1 'polypeptide(L)'
;MAYRRDLKQRVRDRYLDVLASIYVYNEHRGYTSLDRVLEAVRKRCPDDLAFIAAVEKHRADERKHYLMFKRYYELEGRMPLAIGRTCGHIDHFISIMFGKPIDALDTDAIVADDALFEKLCRVIMLTEKRGMAQVDILLRSPLILSNTKLKAIFKVVERDEPSHWMPYEDWLARNHRRQPRWWEKLVDLRIHRELMLVRIPALFLNWRMGRMTRWPDSDDRIDLSQTGTAR
;
A
#
# COMPACT_ATOMS: atom_id res chain seq x y z
N MET A 1 -19.49 34.77 11.24
CA MET A 1 -18.19 34.30 10.67
C MET A 1 -17.56 33.12 11.43
N ALA A 2 -17.81 32.94 12.73
CA ALA A 2 -17.30 31.80 13.52
C ALA A 2 -17.80 30.41 13.05
N TYR A 3 -19.09 30.26 12.74
CA TYR A 3 -19.68 29.00 12.27
C TYR A 3 -19.08 28.44 10.96
N ARG A 4 -18.68 29.34 10.02
CA ARG A 4 -18.04 28.93 8.75
C ARG A 4 -16.59 28.46 8.93
N ARG A 5 -15.86 28.92 9.96
CA ARG A 5 -14.52 28.38 10.27
C ARG A 5 -14.63 26.96 10.83
N ASP A 6 -15.64 26.70 11.65
CA ASP A 6 -15.89 25.39 12.26
C ASP A 6 -16.21 24.32 11.20
N LEU A 7 -17.09 24.61 10.22
CA LEU A 7 -17.39 23.65 9.16
C LEU A 7 -16.18 23.35 8.26
N LYS A 8 -15.43 24.36 7.83
CA LYS A 8 -14.21 24.17 7.02
C LYS A 8 -13.17 23.32 7.75
N GLN A 9 -13.02 23.56 9.05
CA GLN A 9 -12.13 22.79 9.89
C GLN A 9 -12.56 21.32 9.99
N ARG A 10 -13.85 21.06 10.27
CA ARG A 10 -14.39 19.69 10.33
C ARG A 10 -14.24 18.93 9.01
N VAL A 11 -14.48 19.60 7.87
CA VAL A 11 -14.29 19.04 6.53
C VAL A 11 -12.82 18.67 6.30
N ARG A 12 -11.88 19.56 6.65
CA ARG A 12 -10.45 19.28 6.56
C ARG A 12 -10.04 18.10 7.44
N ASP A 13 -10.47 18.09 8.70
CA ASP A 13 -10.10 17.06 9.65
C ASP A 13 -10.67 15.71 9.24
N ARG A 14 -11.90 15.70 8.71
CA ARG A 14 -12.51 14.51 8.10
C ARG A 14 -11.71 14.00 6.91
N TYR A 15 -11.28 14.88 6.02
CA TYR A 15 -10.47 14.49 4.87
C TYR A 15 -9.17 13.83 5.31
N LEU A 16 -8.45 14.45 6.24
CA LEU A 16 -7.20 13.91 6.77
C LEU A 16 -7.41 12.59 7.52
N ASP A 17 -8.51 12.46 8.26
CA ASP A 17 -8.85 11.21 8.94
C ASP A 17 -9.17 10.06 7.96
N VAL A 18 -9.93 10.33 6.90
CA VAL A 18 -10.19 9.34 5.84
C VAL A 18 -8.90 8.95 5.14
N LEU A 19 -8.10 9.93 4.74
CA LEU A 19 -6.84 9.69 4.05
C LEU A 19 -5.89 8.83 4.91
N ALA A 20 -5.61 9.26 6.15
CA ALA A 20 -4.70 8.54 7.03
C ALA A 20 -5.22 7.12 7.35
N SER A 21 -6.55 6.93 7.50
CA SER A 21 -7.13 5.60 7.70
C SER A 21 -6.95 4.69 6.49
N ILE A 22 -7.06 5.23 5.26
CA ILE A 22 -6.81 4.46 4.04
C ILE A 22 -5.35 4.03 3.98
N TYR A 23 -4.41 4.91 4.33
CA TYR A 23 -3.00 4.56 4.38
C TYR A 23 -2.72 3.49 5.45
N VAL A 24 -3.30 3.57 6.65
CA VAL A 24 -3.18 2.47 7.64
C VAL A 24 -3.61 1.13 7.04
N TYR A 25 -4.71 1.08 6.29
CA TYR A 25 -5.16 -0.13 5.62
C TYR A 25 -4.18 -0.56 4.52
N ASN A 26 -3.77 0.36 3.64
CA ASN A 26 -2.94 0.06 2.49
C ASN A 26 -1.54 -0.43 2.89
N GLU A 27 -0.86 0.25 3.82
CA GLU A 27 0.47 -0.14 4.28
C GLU A 27 0.43 -1.52 4.98
N HIS A 28 -0.60 -1.77 5.81
CA HIS A 28 -0.81 -3.09 6.42
C HIS A 28 -1.01 -4.17 5.37
N ARG A 29 -1.84 -3.86 4.37
CA ARG A 29 -2.09 -4.77 3.25
C ARG A 29 -0.83 -5.01 2.43
N GLY A 30 -0.01 -3.98 2.21
CA GLY A 30 1.25 -4.02 1.47
C GLY A 30 2.22 -5.03 2.06
N TYR A 31 2.64 -4.84 3.32
CA TYR A 31 3.63 -5.73 3.90
C TYR A 31 3.11 -7.16 4.11
N THR A 32 1.84 -7.35 4.47
CA THR A 32 1.27 -8.70 4.64
C THR A 32 1.08 -9.43 3.31
N SER A 33 0.80 -8.69 2.22
CA SER A 33 0.77 -9.22 0.86
C SER A 33 2.17 -9.63 0.40
N LEU A 34 3.18 -8.82 0.72
CA LEU A 34 4.56 -9.07 0.35
C LEU A 34 5.15 -10.31 1.02
N ASP A 35 4.62 -10.78 2.15
CA ASP A 35 5.05 -12.05 2.76
C ASP A 35 4.84 -13.23 1.78
N ARG A 36 3.72 -13.26 1.05
CA ARG A 36 3.46 -14.27 0.00
C ARG A 36 4.31 -14.07 -1.24
N VAL A 37 4.52 -12.81 -1.65
CA VAL A 37 5.37 -12.47 -2.78
C VAL A 37 6.80 -12.92 -2.50
N LEU A 38 7.30 -12.67 -1.29
CA LEU A 38 8.63 -13.06 -0.86
C LEU A 38 8.80 -14.58 -0.83
N GLU A 39 7.78 -15.32 -0.41
CA GLU A 39 7.76 -16.78 -0.54
C GLU A 39 7.90 -17.21 -2.01
N ALA A 40 7.12 -16.63 -2.92
CA ALA A 40 7.19 -16.92 -4.34
C ALA A 40 8.57 -16.57 -4.93
N VAL A 41 9.11 -15.41 -4.59
CA VAL A 41 10.41 -14.92 -5.08
C VAL A 41 11.54 -15.82 -4.62
N ARG A 42 11.57 -16.23 -3.34
CA ARG A 42 12.59 -17.15 -2.81
C ARG A 42 12.54 -18.52 -3.45
N LYS A 43 11.35 -19.06 -3.72
CA LYS A 43 11.18 -20.34 -4.42
C LYS A 43 11.57 -20.26 -5.90
N ARG A 44 11.21 -19.17 -6.57
CA ARG A 44 11.39 -18.99 -8.01
C ARG A 44 12.81 -18.55 -8.40
N CYS A 45 13.42 -17.71 -7.58
CA CYS A 45 14.72 -17.08 -7.86
C CYS A 45 15.68 -17.31 -6.68
N PRO A 46 15.96 -18.56 -6.26
CA PRO A 46 16.73 -18.84 -5.04
C PRO A 46 18.13 -18.23 -5.08
N ASP A 47 18.72 -18.12 -6.27
CA ASP A 47 20.08 -17.58 -6.46
C ASP A 47 20.11 -16.06 -6.73
N ASP A 48 18.95 -15.41 -6.95
CA ASP A 48 18.86 -13.96 -7.14
C ASP A 48 18.74 -13.26 -5.77
N LEU A 49 19.82 -13.35 -4.99
CA LEU A 49 19.90 -12.79 -3.64
C LEU A 49 19.64 -11.28 -3.62
N ALA A 50 20.02 -10.57 -4.69
CA ALA A 50 19.78 -9.14 -4.83
C ALA A 50 18.28 -8.84 -4.95
N PHE A 51 17.55 -9.60 -5.78
CA PHE A 51 16.10 -9.45 -5.90
C PHE A 51 15.37 -9.82 -4.60
N ILE A 52 15.76 -10.92 -3.96
CA ILE A 52 15.20 -11.32 -2.65
C ILE A 52 15.39 -10.21 -1.62
N ALA A 53 16.62 -9.71 -1.45
CA ALA A 53 16.92 -8.65 -0.49
C ALA A 53 16.15 -7.35 -0.78
N ALA A 54 15.95 -7.02 -2.06
CA ALA A 54 15.17 -5.85 -2.44
C ALA A 54 13.68 -5.98 -2.09
N VAL A 55 13.09 -7.18 -2.29
CA VAL A 55 11.70 -7.46 -1.89
C VAL A 55 11.55 -7.51 -0.36
N GLU A 56 12.54 -8.04 0.36
CA GLU A 56 12.59 -7.98 1.83
C GLU A 56 12.63 -6.54 2.35
N LYS A 57 13.48 -5.70 1.73
CA LYS A 57 13.54 -4.27 2.05
C LYS A 57 12.20 -3.59 1.78
N HIS A 58 11.60 -3.82 0.62
CA HIS A 58 10.28 -3.29 0.27
C HIS A 58 9.25 -3.67 1.35
N ARG A 59 9.16 -4.94 1.74
CA ARG A 59 8.28 -5.39 2.82
C ARG A 59 8.56 -4.71 4.16
N ALA A 60 9.83 -4.52 4.51
CA ALA A 60 10.22 -3.85 5.74
C ALA A 60 9.84 -2.36 5.73
N ASP A 61 9.95 -1.69 4.59
CA ASP A 61 9.56 -0.29 4.41
C ASP A 61 8.04 -0.11 4.53
N GLU A 62 7.23 -0.96 3.89
CA GLU A 62 5.76 -0.97 4.05
C GLU A 62 5.36 -1.11 5.52
N ARG A 63 6.01 -2.02 6.25
CA ARG A 63 5.76 -2.19 7.69
C ARG A 63 6.16 -0.94 8.48
N LYS A 64 7.29 -0.32 8.14
CA LYS A 64 7.74 0.93 8.75
C LYS A 64 6.72 2.05 8.50
N HIS A 65 6.20 2.19 7.28
CA HIS A 65 5.17 3.17 6.93
C HIS A 65 3.88 2.92 7.71
N TYR A 66 3.40 1.68 7.79
CA TYR A 66 2.28 1.29 8.64
C TYR A 66 2.47 1.75 10.10
N LEU A 67 3.64 1.46 10.69
CA LEU A 67 3.95 1.86 12.06
C LEU A 67 3.97 3.38 12.25
N MET A 68 4.39 4.14 11.24
CA MET A 68 4.35 5.60 11.27
C MET A 68 2.90 6.13 11.28
N PHE A 69 2.01 5.56 10.47
CA PHE A 69 0.59 5.93 10.48
C PHE A 69 -0.13 5.46 11.76
N LYS A 70 0.21 4.27 12.28
CA LYS A 70 -0.25 3.81 13.60
C LYS A 70 0.16 4.79 14.69
N ARG A 71 1.44 5.19 14.71
CA ARG A 71 1.96 6.18 15.67
C ARG A 71 1.27 7.53 15.54
N TYR A 72 0.96 7.97 14.33
CA TYR A 72 0.16 9.17 14.10
C TYR A 72 -1.17 9.12 14.85
N TYR A 73 -1.93 8.03 14.73
CA TYR A 73 -3.22 7.86 15.42
C TYR A 73 -3.09 7.69 16.93
N GLU A 74 -2.06 7.00 17.42
CA GLU A 74 -1.76 6.91 18.85
C GLU A 74 -1.55 8.30 19.46
N LEU A 75 -0.79 9.17 18.78
CA LEU A 75 -0.57 10.55 19.22
C LEU A 75 -1.82 11.42 19.16
N GLU A 76 -2.80 11.06 18.34
CA GLU A 76 -4.11 11.71 18.27
C GLU A 76 -5.11 11.13 19.27
N GLY A 77 -4.73 10.08 20.04
CA GLY A 77 -5.55 9.47 21.08
C GLY A 77 -6.81 8.76 20.55
N ARG A 78 -6.79 8.29 19.31
CA ARG A 78 -7.98 7.70 18.65
C ARG A 78 -7.59 6.63 17.63
N MET A 79 -8.48 5.66 17.41
CA MET A 79 -8.31 4.63 16.37
C MET A 79 -8.63 5.16 14.97
N PRO A 80 -8.00 4.65 13.90
CA PRO A 80 -8.40 4.93 12.53
C PRO A 80 -9.85 4.51 12.25
N LEU A 81 -10.42 5.06 11.18
CA LEU A 81 -11.70 4.61 10.68
C LEU A 81 -11.57 3.16 10.17
N ALA A 82 -12.64 2.37 10.30
CA ALA A 82 -12.66 0.98 9.84
C ALA A 82 -12.76 0.93 8.30
N ILE A 83 -11.61 1.04 7.63
CA ILE A 83 -11.48 0.91 6.18
C ILE A 83 -11.43 -0.57 5.82
N GLY A 84 -12.23 -0.95 4.82
CA GLY A 84 -12.29 -2.31 4.30
C GLY A 84 -11.56 -2.48 2.97
N ARG A 85 -11.55 -3.74 2.49
CA ARG A 85 -10.90 -4.18 1.24
C ARG A 85 -11.26 -3.38 -0.01
N THR A 86 -12.42 -2.71 -0.01
CA THR A 86 -12.88 -1.86 -1.11
C THR A 86 -11.96 -0.68 -1.44
N CYS A 87 -11.00 -0.37 -0.55
CA CYS A 87 -10.02 0.69 -0.73
C CYS A 87 -8.61 0.17 -1.04
N GLY A 88 -8.39 -1.15 -1.00
CA GLY A 88 -7.11 -1.77 -1.33
C GLY A 88 -6.92 -1.83 -2.83
N HIS A 89 -6.02 -0.99 -3.37
CA HIS A 89 -5.72 -1.03 -4.80
C HIS A 89 -5.17 -2.41 -5.19
N ILE A 90 -4.16 -2.91 -4.48
CA ILE A 90 -3.55 -4.20 -4.80
C ILE A 90 -4.56 -5.36 -4.73
N ASP A 91 -5.50 -5.33 -3.78
CA ASP A 91 -6.55 -6.35 -3.66
C ASP A 91 -7.42 -6.41 -4.92
N HIS A 92 -7.88 -5.25 -5.39
CA HIS A 92 -8.71 -5.14 -6.58
C HIS A 92 -7.93 -5.50 -7.85
N PHE A 93 -6.67 -5.07 -7.93
CA PHE A 93 -5.84 -5.30 -9.10
C PHE A 93 -5.54 -6.78 -9.23
N ILE A 94 -5.08 -7.44 -8.16
CA ILE A 94 -4.85 -8.89 -8.16
C ILE A 94 -6.14 -9.65 -8.46
N SER A 95 -7.26 -9.25 -7.84
CA SER A 95 -8.55 -9.91 -8.09
C SER A 95 -8.95 -9.89 -9.56
N ILE A 96 -8.73 -8.79 -10.28
CA ILE A 96 -9.04 -8.68 -11.71
C ILE A 96 -8.02 -9.46 -12.55
N MET A 97 -6.75 -9.39 -12.20
CA MET A 97 -5.63 -9.96 -12.98
C MET A 97 -5.49 -11.49 -12.88
N PHE A 98 -5.87 -12.04 -11.72
CA PHE A 98 -5.74 -13.45 -11.37
C PHE A 98 -7.09 -14.14 -11.13
N GLY A 99 -8.20 -13.39 -11.17
CA GLY A 99 -9.56 -13.93 -10.97
C GLY A 99 -9.86 -14.39 -9.55
N LYS A 100 -8.98 -14.10 -8.59
CA LYS A 100 -9.09 -14.52 -7.20
C LYS A 100 -8.42 -13.49 -6.28
N PRO A 101 -8.86 -13.35 -5.02
CA PRO A 101 -8.21 -12.44 -4.08
C PRO A 101 -6.76 -12.88 -3.84
N ILE A 102 -5.90 -11.93 -3.50
CA ILE A 102 -4.49 -12.18 -3.16
C ILE A 102 -4.32 -13.28 -2.09
N ASP A 103 -5.23 -13.35 -1.12
CA ASP A 103 -5.17 -14.40 -0.08
C ASP A 103 -5.45 -15.82 -0.61
N ALA A 104 -6.03 -15.94 -1.80
CA ALA A 104 -6.34 -17.20 -2.45
C ALA A 104 -5.38 -17.48 -3.63
N LEU A 105 -4.34 -16.68 -3.82
CA LEU A 105 -3.30 -16.99 -4.80
C LEU A 105 -2.57 -18.27 -4.39
N ASP A 106 -2.38 -19.13 -5.37
CA ASP A 106 -1.61 -20.36 -5.24
C ASP A 106 -0.15 -20.02 -5.55
N THR A 107 0.65 -19.88 -4.48
CA THR A 107 2.06 -19.54 -4.57
C THR A 107 2.83 -20.55 -5.41
N ASP A 108 2.54 -21.84 -5.26
CA ASP A 108 3.27 -22.90 -5.97
C ASP A 108 2.94 -22.89 -7.46
N ALA A 109 1.67 -22.66 -7.83
CA ALA A 109 1.28 -22.48 -9.22
C ALA A 109 1.94 -21.24 -9.85
N ILE A 110 2.05 -20.13 -9.11
CA ILE A 110 2.73 -18.91 -9.59
C ILE A 110 4.23 -19.16 -9.79
N VAL A 111 4.87 -19.89 -8.87
CA VAL A 111 6.30 -20.24 -8.97
C VAL A 111 6.57 -21.17 -10.16
N ALA A 112 5.65 -22.10 -10.44
CA ALA A 112 5.79 -23.07 -11.52
C ALA A 112 5.57 -22.47 -12.92
N ASP A 113 4.87 -21.34 -13.05
CA ASP A 113 4.52 -20.71 -14.33
C ASP A 113 5.18 -19.33 -14.49
N ASP A 114 6.15 -19.25 -15.40
CA ASP A 114 6.83 -18.02 -15.80
C ASP A 114 5.87 -16.86 -16.09
N ALA A 115 4.79 -17.11 -16.83
CA ALA A 115 3.87 -16.06 -17.24
C ALA A 115 3.03 -15.53 -16.06
N LEU A 116 2.73 -16.38 -15.07
CA LEU A 116 2.05 -15.97 -13.84
C LEU A 116 2.98 -15.19 -12.92
N PHE A 117 4.22 -15.64 -12.75
CA PHE A 117 5.22 -14.92 -11.97
C PHE A 117 5.52 -13.54 -12.57
N GLU A 118 5.73 -13.47 -13.88
CA GLU A 118 5.91 -12.19 -14.58
C GLU A 118 4.69 -11.27 -14.42
N LYS A 119 3.48 -11.82 -14.51
CA LYS A 119 2.24 -11.06 -14.29
C LYS A 119 2.21 -10.49 -12.87
N LEU A 120 2.61 -11.27 -11.86
CA LEU A 120 2.68 -10.81 -10.48
C LEU A 120 3.66 -9.63 -10.35
N CYS A 121 4.88 -9.76 -10.88
CA CYS A 121 5.86 -8.67 -10.87
C CYS A 121 5.34 -7.39 -11.54
N ARG A 122 4.66 -7.51 -12.69
CA ARG A 122 4.08 -6.33 -13.38
C ARG A 122 2.96 -5.68 -12.58
N VAL A 123 2.10 -6.46 -11.94
CA VAL A 123 0.99 -5.94 -11.11
C VAL A 123 1.54 -5.19 -9.90
N ILE A 124 2.52 -5.75 -9.20
CA ILE A 124 3.15 -5.08 -8.05
C ILE A 124 3.82 -3.79 -8.52
N MET A 125 4.68 -3.86 -9.55
CA MET A 125 5.36 -2.69 -10.11
C MET A 125 4.39 -1.56 -10.50
N LEU A 126 3.27 -1.88 -11.15
CA LEU A 126 2.26 -0.87 -11.51
C LEU A 126 1.58 -0.26 -10.27
N THR A 127 1.27 -1.08 -9.27
CA THR A 127 0.63 -0.64 -8.03
C THR A 127 1.55 0.32 -7.26
N GLU A 128 2.83 -0.03 -7.13
CA GLU A 128 3.83 0.80 -6.46
C GLU A 128 4.09 2.11 -7.23
N LYS A 129 4.22 2.06 -8.57
CA LYS A 129 4.32 3.29 -9.38
C LYS A 129 3.10 4.20 -9.21
N ARG A 130 1.91 3.61 -8.97
CA ARG A 130 0.70 4.38 -8.69
C ARG A 130 0.72 4.99 -7.29
N GLY A 131 1.19 4.25 -6.29
CA GLY A 131 1.41 4.71 -4.91
C GLY A 131 2.29 5.94 -4.88
N MET A 132 3.50 5.84 -5.44
CA MET A 132 4.45 6.94 -5.62
C MET A 132 3.79 8.18 -6.26
N ALA A 133 3.12 8.01 -7.40
CA ALA A 133 2.46 9.12 -8.09
C ALA A 133 1.33 9.78 -7.24
N GLN A 134 0.65 8.99 -6.42
CA GLN A 134 -0.36 9.50 -5.49
C GLN A 134 0.29 10.30 -4.35
N VAL A 135 1.40 9.83 -3.80
CA VAL A 135 2.17 10.53 -2.77
C VAL A 135 2.69 11.87 -3.29
N ASP A 136 3.21 11.92 -4.51
CA ASP A 136 3.62 13.17 -5.18
C ASP A 136 2.50 14.21 -5.23
N ILE A 137 1.28 13.78 -5.55
CA ILE A 137 0.09 14.64 -5.59
C ILE A 137 -0.25 15.12 -4.18
N LEU A 138 -0.21 14.23 -3.19
CA LEU A 138 -0.51 14.56 -1.80
C LEU A 138 0.49 15.59 -1.24
N LEU A 139 1.77 15.45 -1.57
CA LEU A 139 2.82 16.39 -1.13
C LEU A 139 2.74 17.77 -1.78
N ARG A 140 1.95 17.92 -2.86
CA ARG A 140 1.60 19.23 -3.46
C ARG A 140 0.32 19.83 -2.86
N SER A 141 -0.45 19.08 -2.08
CA SER A 141 -1.71 19.53 -1.50
C SER A 141 -1.48 20.49 -0.32
N PRO A 142 -2.08 21.70 -0.32
CA PRO A 142 -2.02 22.60 0.83
C PRO A 142 -2.54 21.98 2.12
N LEU A 143 -3.50 21.04 2.03
CA LEU A 143 -4.06 20.35 3.20
C LEU A 143 -2.99 19.50 3.90
N ILE A 144 -2.22 18.71 3.13
CA ILE A 144 -1.13 17.89 3.65
C ILE A 144 0.02 18.75 4.12
N LEU A 145 0.39 19.76 3.34
CA LEU A 145 1.47 20.68 3.70
C LEU A 145 1.22 21.43 5.01
N SER A 146 -0.05 21.69 5.34
CA SER A 146 -0.45 22.31 6.61
C SER A 146 -0.42 21.37 7.83
N ASN A 147 -0.36 20.05 7.62
CA ASN A 147 -0.26 19.06 8.69
C ASN A 147 1.18 18.53 8.77
N THR A 148 1.95 19.03 9.75
CA THR A 148 3.38 18.71 9.88
C THR A 148 3.65 17.22 10.11
N LYS A 149 2.81 16.53 10.88
CA LYS A 149 2.94 15.09 11.15
C LYS A 149 2.74 14.27 9.88
N LEU A 150 1.62 14.45 9.18
CA LEU A 150 1.33 13.71 7.95
C LEU A 150 2.32 14.04 6.82
N LYS A 151 2.70 15.33 6.68
CA LYS A 151 3.74 15.74 5.74
C LYS A 151 5.06 15.00 5.97
N ALA A 152 5.47 14.83 7.23
CA ALA A 152 6.70 14.12 7.56
C ALA A 152 6.61 12.65 7.18
N ILE A 153 5.46 12.00 7.42
CA ILE A 153 5.23 10.61 7.02
C ILE A 153 5.31 10.47 5.50
N PHE A 154 4.54 11.27 4.75
CA PHE A 154 4.54 11.19 3.28
C PHE A 154 5.90 11.46 2.64
N LYS A 155 6.75 12.30 3.23
CA LYS A 155 8.12 12.51 2.76
C LYS A 155 9.05 11.31 2.96
N VAL A 156 8.78 10.48 3.97
CA VAL A 156 9.51 9.22 4.14
C VAL A 156 9.02 8.22 3.10
N VAL A 157 7.70 8.10 2.93
CA VAL A 157 7.08 7.25 1.91
C VAL A 157 7.63 7.61 0.51
N GLU A 158 7.54 8.88 0.10
CA GLU A 158 8.07 9.39 -1.18
C GLU A 158 9.52 8.98 -1.46
N ARG A 159 10.36 8.95 -0.42
CA ARG A 159 11.78 8.58 -0.55
C ARG A 159 11.99 7.08 -0.75
N ASP A 160 11.15 6.27 -0.13
CA ASP A 160 11.28 4.82 -0.11
C ASP A 160 10.65 4.17 -1.37
N GLU A 161 9.58 4.77 -1.89
CA GLU A 161 8.76 4.29 -3.02
C GLU A 161 9.54 3.91 -4.29
N PRO A 162 10.59 4.62 -4.75
CA PRO A 162 11.40 4.17 -5.87
C PRO A 162 11.95 2.74 -5.69
N SER A 163 12.38 2.42 -4.47
CA SER A 163 12.93 1.10 -4.15
C SER A 163 11.87 -0.01 -4.06
N HIS A 164 10.59 0.34 -4.14
CA HIS A 164 9.48 -0.62 -4.09
C HIS A 164 9.13 -1.17 -5.46
N TRP A 165 9.17 -0.35 -6.52
CA TRP A 165 8.85 -0.80 -7.88
C TRP A 165 10.07 -1.17 -8.72
N MET A 166 11.23 -0.53 -8.51
CA MET A 166 12.45 -0.77 -9.30
C MET A 166 12.89 -2.23 -9.33
N PRO A 167 12.88 -3.00 -8.22
CA PRO A 167 13.35 -4.38 -8.22
C PRO A 167 12.57 -5.28 -9.19
N TYR A 168 11.26 -5.05 -9.31
CA TYR A 168 10.41 -5.80 -10.23
C TYR A 168 10.64 -5.38 -11.69
N GLU A 169 10.87 -4.09 -11.94
CA GLU A 169 11.23 -3.61 -13.28
C GLU A 169 12.57 -4.20 -13.74
N ASP A 170 13.57 -4.13 -12.86
CA ASP A 170 14.92 -4.64 -13.12
C ASP A 170 14.88 -6.15 -13.35
N TRP A 171 14.13 -6.90 -12.54
CA TRP A 171 13.97 -8.34 -12.74
C TRP A 171 13.31 -8.64 -14.09
N LEU A 172 12.24 -7.93 -14.46
CA LEU A 172 11.59 -8.11 -15.76
C LEU A 172 12.56 -7.80 -16.92
N ALA A 173 13.33 -6.71 -16.81
CA ALA A 173 14.30 -6.31 -17.83
C ALA A 173 15.45 -7.32 -17.98
N ARG A 174 16.08 -7.74 -16.88
CA ARG A 174 17.17 -8.73 -16.87
C ARG A 174 16.75 -10.09 -17.42
N ASN A 175 15.49 -10.46 -17.25
CA ASN A 175 14.94 -11.72 -17.74
C ASN A 175 14.29 -11.59 -19.14
N HIS A 176 14.49 -10.46 -19.85
CA HIS A 176 13.92 -10.17 -21.16
C HIS A 176 12.39 -10.31 -21.21
N ARG A 177 11.72 -10.02 -20.10
CA ARG A 177 10.27 -10.14 -19.97
C ARG A 177 9.59 -8.86 -20.42
N ARG A 178 8.32 -9.00 -20.83
CA ARG A 178 7.56 -7.87 -21.37
C ARG A 178 7.25 -6.85 -20.28
N GLN A 179 7.38 -5.57 -20.62
CA GLN A 179 6.83 -4.46 -19.83
C GLN A 179 5.29 -4.55 -19.74
N PRO A 180 4.65 -3.82 -18.79
CA PRO A 180 3.21 -3.85 -18.59
C PRO A 180 2.40 -3.72 -19.88
N ARG A 181 1.49 -4.66 -20.06
CA ARG A 181 0.57 -4.69 -21.20
C ARG A 181 -0.37 -3.49 -21.09
N TRP A 182 -0.82 -2.99 -22.24
CA TRP A 182 -1.72 -1.82 -22.29
C TRP A 182 -3.01 -2.04 -21.48
N TRP A 183 -3.53 -3.27 -21.47
CA TRP A 183 -4.73 -3.60 -20.72
C TRP A 183 -4.48 -3.64 -19.20
N GLU A 184 -3.27 -4.02 -18.75
CA GLU A 184 -2.88 -3.98 -17.33
C GLU A 184 -2.88 -2.53 -16.84
N LYS A 185 -2.34 -1.61 -17.67
CA LYS A 185 -2.39 -0.16 -17.40
C LYS A 185 -3.82 0.39 -17.41
N LEU A 186 -4.70 -0.14 -18.25
CA LEU A 186 -6.12 0.26 -18.28
C LEU A 186 -6.87 -0.23 -17.03
N VAL A 187 -6.56 -1.43 -16.54
CA VAL A 187 -7.12 -1.97 -15.30
C VAL A 187 -6.67 -1.12 -14.10
N ASP A 188 -5.37 -0.84 -13.98
CA ASP A 188 -4.83 0.09 -12.98
C ASP A 188 -5.56 1.45 -13.02
N LEU A 189 -5.68 2.05 -14.21
CA LEU A 189 -6.36 3.33 -14.38
C LEU A 189 -7.84 3.26 -13.96
N ARG A 190 -8.54 2.17 -14.30
CA ARG A 190 -9.94 1.97 -13.91
C ARG A 190 -10.08 1.86 -12.40
N ILE A 191 -9.27 1.02 -11.75
CA ILE A 191 -9.33 0.82 -10.29
C ILE A 191 -9.02 2.15 -9.58
N HIS A 192 -7.97 2.83 -10.01
CA HIS A 192 -7.60 4.12 -9.45
C HIS A 192 -8.72 5.16 -9.62
N ARG A 193 -9.37 5.25 -10.79
CA ARG A 193 -10.50 6.16 -11.01
C ARG A 193 -11.71 5.81 -10.14
N GLU A 194 -12.02 4.53 -9.99
CA GLU A 194 -13.10 4.09 -9.09
C GLU A 194 -12.79 4.46 -7.64
N LEU A 195 -11.56 4.23 -7.19
CA LEU A 195 -11.10 4.61 -5.85
C LEU A 195 -11.26 6.11 -5.61
N MET A 196 -10.75 6.94 -6.54
CA MET A 196 -10.73 8.39 -6.41
C MET A 196 -12.11 9.06 -6.56
N LEU A 197 -12.96 8.56 -7.45
CA LEU A 197 -14.23 9.21 -7.81
C LEU A 197 -15.45 8.62 -7.11
N VAL A 198 -15.34 7.41 -6.57
CA VAL A 198 -16.47 6.70 -5.94
C VAL A 198 -16.16 6.34 -4.51
N ARG A 199 -15.11 5.55 -4.27
CA ARG A 199 -14.86 4.96 -2.95
C ARG A 199 -14.45 6.01 -1.92
N ILE A 200 -13.45 6.85 -2.24
CA ILE A 200 -12.98 7.91 -1.34
C ILE A 200 -14.09 8.95 -1.06
N PRO A 201 -14.83 9.47 -2.06
CA PRO A 201 -15.95 10.36 -1.81
C PRO A 201 -17.04 9.73 -0.94
N ALA A 202 -17.39 8.46 -1.16
CA ALA A 202 -18.36 7.76 -0.33
C ALA A 202 -17.91 7.65 1.14
N LEU A 203 -16.63 7.33 1.39
CA LEU A 203 -16.06 7.32 2.74
C LEU A 203 -16.05 8.71 3.36
N PHE A 204 -15.69 9.72 2.59
CA PHE A 204 -15.68 11.11 3.05
C PHE A 204 -17.07 11.55 3.52
N LEU A 205 -18.11 11.25 2.74
CA LEU A 205 -19.51 11.59 3.04
C LEU A 205 -20.14 10.71 4.14
N ASN A 206 -19.61 9.51 4.39
CA ASN A 206 -20.12 8.63 5.44
C ASN A 206 -19.61 9.01 6.84
N TRP A 207 -20.25 10.01 7.44
CA TRP A 207 -19.94 10.49 8.80
C TRP A 207 -20.22 9.49 9.92
N ARG A 208 -20.99 8.42 9.65
CA ARG A 208 -21.35 7.38 10.63
C ARG A 208 -20.38 6.21 10.65
N MET A 209 -19.32 6.26 9.85
CA MET A 209 -18.34 5.19 9.79
C MET A 209 -17.67 4.98 11.15
N GLY A 210 -17.72 3.73 11.64
CA GLY A 210 -17.08 3.34 12.89
C GLY A 210 -15.56 3.42 12.81
N ARG A 211 -14.94 3.47 13.99
CA ARG A 211 -13.49 3.31 14.15
C ARG A 211 -13.16 1.84 14.39
N MET A 212 -11.94 1.46 14.06
CA MET A 212 -11.44 0.13 14.40
C MET A 212 -11.42 -0.04 15.93
N THR A 213 -11.67 -1.26 16.39
CA THR A 213 -11.61 -1.61 17.82
C THR A 213 -10.27 -2.25 18.20
N ARG A 214 -9.54 -2.79 17.21
CA ARG A 214 -8.18 -3.33 17.35
C ARG A 214 -7.30 -2.86 16.19
N TRP A 215 -6.00 -2.90 16.39
CA TRP A 215 -5.05 -2.67 15.30
C TRP A 215 -4.99 -3.87 14.35
N PRO A 216 -4.83 -3.66 13.03
CA PRO A 216 -4.63 -4.73 12.06
C PRO A 216 -3.49 -5.69 12.44
N ASP A 217 -2.36 -5.16 12.91
CA ASP A 217 -1.17 -5.94 13.27
C ASP A 217 -1.30 -6.75 14.56
N SER A 218 -2.44 -6.65 15.27
CA SER A 218 -2.64 -7.40 16.51
C SER A 218 -2.86 -8.90 16.27
N ASP A 219 -3.20 -9.32 15.05
CA ASP A 219 -3.32 -10.73 14.65
C ASP A 219 -2.09 -11.24 13.89
N ASP A 220 -1.13 -10.36 13.62
CA ASP A 220 0.07 -10.75 12.89
C ASP A 220 0.89 -11.71 13.75
N ARG A 221 1.37 -12.80 13.15
CA ARG A 221 2.35 -13.66 13.81
C ARG A 221 3.61 -12.82 14.07
N ILE A 222 3.98 -12.66 15.32
CA ILE A 222 5.21 -11.95 15.71
C ILE A 222 6.40 -12.74 15.16
N ASP A 223 7.01 -12.24 14.09
CA ASP A 223 8.29 -12.76 13.62
C ASP A 223 9.40 -12.22 14.54
N LEU A 224 9.77 -13.04 15.52
CA LEU A 224 10.80 -12.73 16.52
C LEU A 224 12.22 -12.63 15.92
N SER A 225 12.39 -12.87 14.61
CA SER A 225 13.68 -12.73 13.93
C SER A 225 14.14 -11.27 13.75
N GLN A 226 13.24 -10.28 13.94
CA GLN A 226 13.60 -8.85 13.81
C GLN A 226 13.95 -8.15 15.13
N THR A 227 13.88 -8.84 16.28
CA THR A 227 14.43 -8.32 17.54
C THR A 227 15.91 -8.69 17.67
N GLY A 228 16.74 -8.08 16.80
CA GLY A 228 18.19 -8.22 16.80
C GLY A 228 18.89 -6.97 17.34
N THR A 229 19.37 -7.08 18.59
CA THR A 229 20.48 -6.35 19.22
C THR A 229 20.43 -4.82 19.32
N ALA A 230 19.92 -4.33 20.45
CA ALA A 230 20.53 -3.21 21.15
C ALA A 230 21.12 -3.75 22.48
N ARG A 231 22.45 -3.88 22.51
CA ARG A 231 23.25 -3.78 23.73
C ARG A 231 24.10 -2.52 23.59
#